data_AF-A0A959YHM0-F1
#
_entry.id   AF-A0A959YHM0-F1
#
_cell.length_a   1.000
_cell.length_b   1.000
_cell.length_c   1.000
_cell.angle_alpha   90.00
_cell.angle_beta   90.00
_cell.angle_gamma   90.00
#
_symmetry.space_group_name_H-M   'P 1'
#
loop_
_entity.id
_entity.type
_entity.pdbx_description
1 polymer ?
#
loop_
_entity_poly.entity_id
_entity_poly.type
_entity_poly.pdbx_seq_one_letter_code
_entity_poly.pdbx_strand_id
1 'polypeptide(L)'
;MSSRTSLTEASLRPAVLVLFACWLFAAMGQHGMWLDEMQHWCLARDSNDLVDLFHNTRNEGHPPLWHLLLFFITRTTSDPVAMQVLHGLIALCSIYLVLWHAPFPLSWRVLLVFGYFFAFEYAVISRNYGPTLLALLCATSCYRNRNYWGWAVACLFMAAGHLWGIVFAAVWATMDIYHAGLQRRSLLPPVAVLATAGLMVWRCIPGTMGTTGIELFGSPVPNMLARMGTITHMAML
;
A
#
# COMPACT_ATOMS: atom_id res chain seq x y z
N MET A 1 -41.46 12.54 -3.05
CA MET A 1 -40.74 11.28 -3.38
C MET A 1 -39.23 11.33 -3.10
N SER A 2 -38.56 12.48 -3.25
CA SER A 2 -37.11 12.63 -3.00
C SER A 2 -36.65 12.47 -1.52
N SER A 3 -37.52 12.68 -0.54
CA SER A 3 -37.15 12.59 0.89
C SER A 3 -37.13 11.16 1.46
N ARG A 4 -37.88 10.22 0.88
CA ARG A 4 -37.85 8.81 1.31
C ARG A 4 -36.60 8.09 0.81
N THR A 5 -36.18 8.36 -0.43
CA THR A 5 -34.99 7.76 -1.04
C THR A 5 -33.71 8.18 -0.31
N SER A 6 -33.60 9.44 0.14
CA SER A 6 -32.42 9.91 0.88
C SER A 6 -32.31 9.28 2.28
N LEU A 7 -33.43 9.09 2.98
CA LEU A 7 -33.46 8.43 4.29
C LEU A 7 -33.11 6.94 4.19
N THR A 8 -33.60 6.25 3.17
CA THR A 8 -33.23 4.84 2.93
C THR A 8 -31.75 4.68 2.58
N GLU A 9 -31.18 5.57 1.76
CA GLU A 9 -29.75 5.51 1.44
C GLU A 9 -28.86 5.84 2.64
N ALA A 10 -29.32 6.69 3.56
CA ALA A 10 -28.60 7.00 4.79
C ALA A 10 -28.51 5.78 5.72
N SER A 11 -29.58 4.98 5.83
CA SER A 11 -29.57 3.74 6.61
C SER A 11 -28.86 2.58 5.90
N LEU A 12 -28.84 2.55 4.57
CA LEU A 12 -28.22 1.46 3.80
C LEU A 12 -26.69 1.52 3.81
N ARG A 13 -26.08 2.71 3.77
CA ARG A 13 -24.61 2.88 3.78
C ARG A 13 -23.90 2.15 4.94
N PRO A 14 -24.28 2.35 6.22
CA PRO A 14 -23.65 1.61 7.32
C PRO A 14 -23.94 0.10 7.25
N ALA A 15 -25.13 -0.32 6.81
CA ALA A 15 -25.45 -1.74 6.63
C ALA A 15 -24.55 -2.39 5.57
N VAL A 16 -24.30 -1.71 4.46
CA VAL A 16 -23.37 -2.16 3.41
C VAL A 16 -21.94 -2.25 3.93
N LEU A 17 -21.48 -1.26 4.71
CA LEU A 17 -20.14 -1.27 5.30
C LEU A 17 -19.97 -2.46 6.26
N VAL A 18 -20.96 -2.72 7.13
CA VAL A 18 -20.94 -3.87 8.05
C VAL A 18 -20.96 -5.19 7.26
N LEU A 19 -21.78 -5.30 6.23
CA LEU A 19 -21.82 -6.47 5.36
C LEU A 19 -20.46 -6.72 4.69
N PHE A 20 -19.85 -5.67 4.14
CA PHE A 20 -18.52 -5.74 3.55
C PHE A 20 -17.46 -6.15 4.57
N ALA A 21 -17.51 -5.59 5.79
CA ALA A 21 -16.58 -5.96 6.86
C ALA A 21 -16.70 -7.44 7.25
N CYS A 22 -17.92 -7.94 7.45
CA CYS A 22 -18.16 -9.36 7.74
C CYS A 22 -17.64 -10.25 6.61
N TRP A 23 -17.91 -9.89 5.36
CA TRP A 23 -17.41 -10.61 4.20
C TRP A 23 -15.87 -10.59 4.13
N LEU A 24 -15.25 -9.42 4.34
CA LEU A 24 -13.81 -9.22 4.29
C LEU A 24 -13.11 -10.08 5.35
N PHE A 25 -13.55 -10.05 6.61
CA PHE A 25 -12.92 -10.85 7.66
C PHE A 25 -13.09 -12.36 7.42
N ALA A 26 -14.23 -12.79 6.86
CA ALA A 26 -14.41 -14.19 6.46
C ALA A 26 -13.46 -14.57 5.31
N ALA A 27 -13.31 -13.70 4.29
CA ALA A 27 -12.41 -13.92 3.16
C ALA A 27 -10.94 -13.94 3.60
N MET A 28 -10.52 -13.01 4.48
CA MET A 28 -9.17 -12.99 5.06
C MET A 28 -8.86 -14.28 5.82
N GLY A 29 -9.83 -14.81 6.59
CA GLY A 29 -9.65 -16.07 7.31
C GLY A 29 -9.53 -17.31 6.41
N GLN A 30 -9.82 -17.19 5.11
CA GLN A 30 -9.62 -18.25 4.11
C GLN A 30 -8.45 -17.94 3.16
N HIS A 31 -7.93 -16.70 3.18
CA HIS A 31 -6.85 -16.26 2.30
C HIS A 31 -5.50 -16.67 2.87
N GLY A 32 -4.86 -17.65 2.23
CA GLY A 32 -3.48 -17.97 2.50
C GLY A 32 -2.58 -16.82 2.05
N MET A 33 -1.70 -16.36 2.94
CA MET A 33 -0.76 -15.29 2.63
C MET A 33 0.13 -15.71 1.47
N TRP A 34 0.17 -14.89 0.43
CA TRP A 34 1.01 -15.16 -0.73
C TRP A 34 2.48 -14.88 -0.44
N LEU A 35 3.35 -15.47 -1.27
CA LEU A 35 4.79 -15.32 -1.16
C LEU A 35 5.21 -13.85 -1.12
N ASP A 36 4.59 -13.05 -1.97
CA ASP A 36 4.90 -11.65 -2.16
C ASP A 36 4.36 -10.77 -1.01
N GLU A 37 3.24 -11.14 -0.36
CA GLU A 37 2.81 -10.55 0.91
C GLU A 37 3.83 -10.86 2.03
N MET A 38 4.24 -12.13 2.12
CA MET A 38 5.20 -12.58 3.13
C MET A 38 6.59 -11.96 2.96
N GLN A 39 7.01 -11.68 1.73
CA GLN A 39 8.26 -10.96 1.46
C GLN A 39 8.26 -9.57 2.13
N HIS A 40 7.18 -8.80 1.98
CA HIS A 40 7.04 -7.49 2.63
C HIS A 40 7.08 -7.60 4.16
N TRP A 41 6.38 -8.60 4.70
CA TRP A 41 6.37 -8.88 6.14
C TRP A 41 7.77 -9.20 6.68
N CYS A 42 8.47 -10.15 6.04
CA CYS A 42 9.79 -10.58 6.48
C CYS A 42 10.82 -9.45 6.39
N LEU A 43 10.82 -8.65 5.32
CA LEU A 43 11.70 -7.48 5.21
C LEU A 43 11.49 -6.49 6.37
N ALA A 44 10.23 -6.22 6.72
CA ALA A 44 9.90 -5.33 7.83
C ALA A 44 10.26 -5.94 9.19
N ARG A 45 9.97 -7.22 9.41
CA ARG A 45 10.22 -7.95 10.65
C ARG A 45 11.72 -8.08 10.92
N ASP A 46 12.47 -8.48 9.91
CA ASP A 46 13.89 -8.84 10.02
C ASP A 46 14.82 -7.61 9.96
N SER A 47 14.27 -6.41 9.79
CA SER A 47 15.01 -5.15 9.92
C SER A 47 15.12 -4.71 11.38
N ASN A 48 16.32 -4.35 11.81
CA ASN A 48 16.62 -3.95 13.19
C ASN A 48 16.13 -2.53 13.51
N ASP A 49 16.31 -1.61 12.57
CA ASP A 49 15.91 -0.22 12.67
C ASP A 49 15.42 0.33 11.31
N LEU A 50 15.07 1.61 11.26
CA LEU A 50 14.59 2.24 10.03
C LEU A 50 15.66 2.35 8.95
N VAL A 51 16.93 2.51 9.33
CA VAL A 51 18.04 2.62 8.37
C VAL A 51 18.23 1.26 7.68
N ASP A 52 18.23 0.19 8.47
CA ASP A 52 18.28 -1.19 8.03
C ASP A 52 17.07 -1.54 7.13
N LEU A 53 15.85 -1.11 7.52
CA LEU A 53 14.65 -1.25 6.68
C LEU A 53 14.83 -0.59 5.30
N PHE A 54 15.29 0.66 5.26
CA PHE A 54 15.51 1.36 4.00
C PHE A 54 16.66 0.77 3.18
N HIS A 55 17.65 0.15 3.83
CA HIS A 55 18.72 -0.58 3.15
C HIS A 55 18.18 -1.87 2.51
N ASN A 56 17.43 -2.68 3.28
CA ASN A 56 16.93 -3.98 2.85
C ASN A 56 15.85 -3.86 1.76
N THR A 57 15.04 -2.81 1.80
CA THR A 57 14.01 -2.50 0.80
C THR A 57 14.55 -1.69 -0.39
N ARG A 58 15.87 -1.54 -0.53
CA ARG A 58 16.45 -0.69 -1.59
C ARG A 58 16.13 -1.19 -2.99
N ASN A 59 16.14 -2.50 -3.17
CA ASN A 59 16.03 -3.15 -4.48
C ASN A 59 14.63 -3.72 -4.76
N GLU A 60 13.63 -3.41 -3.93
CA GLU A 60 12.24 -3.82 -4.12
C GLU A 60 11.59 -3.15 -5.35
N GLY A 61 12.11 -2.00 -5.79
CA GLY A 61 11.47 -1.20 -6.84
C GLY A 61 10.16 -0.54 -6.42
N HIS A 62 9.78 -0.66 -5.14
CA HIS A 62 8.56 -0.07 -4.58
C HIS A 62 8.85 1.06 -3.59
N PRO A 63 7.99 2.10 -3.55
CA PRO A 63 8.04 3.12 -2.52
C PRO A 63 7.87 2.54 -1.09
N PRO A 64 8.42 3.19 -0.06
CA PRO A 64 8.63 2.55 1.24
C PRO A 64 7.43 2.56 2.18
N LEU A 65 6.31 3.23 1.85
CA LEU A 65 5.21 3.44 2.80
C LEU A 65 4.68 2.13 3.40
N TRP A 66 4.47 1.12 2.56
CA TRP A 66 3.93 -0.15 3.05
C TRP A 66 4.89 -0.84 4.02
N HIS A 67 6.18 -0.94 3.65
CA HIS A 67 7.22 -1.46 4.52
C HIS A 67 7.36 -0.67 5.83
N LEU A 68 7.22 0.65 5.78
CA LEU A 68 7.28 1.51 6.97
C LEU A 68 6.12 1.23 7.92
N LEU A 69 4.89 1.07 7.40
CA LEU A 69 3.73 0.69 8.21
C LEU A 69 3.94 -0.69 8.84
N LEU A 70 4.40 -1.67 8.06
CA LEU A 70 4.69 -3.02 8.55
C LEU A 70 5.81 -3.03 9.60
N PHE A 71 6.83 -2.20 9.45
CA PHE A 71 7.93 -2.11 10.41
C PHE A 71 7.40 -1.77 11.81
N PHE A 72 6.52 -0.77 11.92
CA PHE A 72 5.92 -0.42 13.21
C PHE A 72 5.01 -1.54 13.75
N ILE A 73 4.26 -2.24 12.90
CA ILE A 73 3.45 -3.39 13.34
C ILE A 73 4.31 -4.55 13.82
N THR A 74 5.41 -4.85 13.14
CA THR A 74 6.29 -5.96 13.55
C THR A 74 7.01 -5.72 14.87
N ARG A 75 7.05 -4.46 15.36
CA ARG A 75 7.55 -4.16 16.72
C ARG A 75 6.57 -4.57 17.82
N THR A 76 5.31 -4.83 17.50
CA THR A 76 4.30 -5.26 18.48
C THR A 76 3.99 -6.75 18.41
N THR A 77 4.18 -7.39 17.25
CA THR A 77 3.92 -8.83 17.05
C THR A 77 4.74 -9.41 15.90
N SER A 78 5.10 -10.70 16.01
CA SER A 78 5.76 -11.47 14.95
C SER A 78 4.79 -12.22 14.04
N ASP A 79 3.49 -12.22 14.37
CA ASP A 79 2.45 -12.92 13.62
C ASP A 79 2.02 -12.11 12.37
N PRO A 80 2.21 -12.64 11.15
CA PRO A 80 1.85 -11.94 9.91
C PRO A 80 0.33 -11.71 9.76
N VAL A 81 -0.52 -12.34 10.57
CA VAL A 81 -1.96 -12.02 10.60
C VAL A 81 -2.18 -10.53 10.94
N ALA A 82 -1.28 -9.90 11.69
CA ALA A 82 -1.36 -8.48 12.00
C ALA A 82 -1.25 -7.57 10.76
N MET A 83 -0.50 -8.00 9.73
CA MET A 83 -0.46 -7.30 8.44
C MET A 83 -1.81 -7.36 7.73
N GLN A 84 -2.45 -8.54 7.69
CA GLN A 84 -3.78 -8.70 7.12
C GLN A 84 -4.78 -7.81 7.86
N VAL A 85 -4.77 -7.79 9.19
CA VAL A 85 -5.65 -6.92 9.99
C VAL A 85 -5.41 -5.44 9.67
N LEU A 86 -4.16 -4.98 9.64
CA LEU A 86 -3.84 -3.61 9.26
C LEU A 86 -4.37 -3.27 7.86
N HIS A 87 -4.12 -4.14 6.88
CA HIS A 87 -4.59 -3.94 5.51
C HIS A 87 -6.12 -3.91 5.43
N GLY A 88 -6.80 -4.81 6.15
CA GLY A 88 -8.26 -4.84 6.24
C GLY A 88 -8.84 -3.54 6.82
N LEU A 89 -8.20 -2.96 7.84
CA LEU A 89 -8.60 -1.65 8.38
C LEU A 89 -8.43 -0.52 7.35
N ILE A 90 -7.32 -0.52 6.59
CA ILE A 90 -7.08 0.43 5.50
C ILE A 90 -8.14 0.29 4.40
N ALA A 91 -8.51 -0.94 4.06
CA ALA A 91 -9.57 -1.24 3.09
C ALA A 91 -10.93 -0.74 3.59
N LEU A 92 -11.30 -0.98 4.85
CA LEU A 92 -12.54 -0.48 5.44
C LEU A 92 -12.63 1.05 5.42
N CYS A 93 -11.52 1.75 5.69
CA CYS A 93 -11.44 3.20 5.51
C CYS A 93 -11.69 3.63 4.06
N SER A 94 -11.15 2.88 3.10
CA SER A 94 -11.36 3.14 1.66
C SER A 94 -12.82 2.92 1.25
N ILE A 95 -13.44 1.83 1.70
CA ILE A 95 -14.85 1.53 1.47
C ILE A 95 -15.74 2.60 2.11
N TYR A 96 -15.42 3.05 3.33
CA TYR A 96 -16.12 4.16 3.95
C TYR A 96 -16.04 5.43 3.08
N LEU A 97 -14.87 5.79 2.57
CA LEU A 97 -14.76 6.97 1.70
C LEU A 97 -15.58 6.83 0.41
N VAL A 98 -15.59 5.65 -0.21
CA VAL A 98 -16.42 5.39 -1.40
C VAL A 98 -17.91 5.51 -1.07
N LEU A 99 -18.37 4.83 -0.02
CA LEU A 99 -19.79 4.78 0.32
C LEU A 99 -20.35 6.16 0.73
N TRP A 100 -19.57 7.02 1.40
CA TRP A 100 -20.05 8.33 1.86
C TRP A 100 -19.73 9.48 0.90
N HIS A 101 -18.58 9.49 0.24
CA HIS A 101 -18.07 10.67 -0.46
C HIS A 101 -18.05 10.55 -1.99
N ALA A 102 -18.14 9.34 -2.55
CA ALA A 102 -18.16 9.17 -4.01
C ALA A 102 -19.37 9.88 -4.65
N PRO A 103 -19.24 10.45 -5.86
CA PRO A 103 -20.33 11.19 -6.52
C PRO A 103 -21.39 10.30 -7.19
N PHE A 104 -21.22 8.97 -7.14
CA PHE A 104 -22.08 8.01 -7.84
C PHE A 104 -23.37 7.69 -7.08
N PRO A 105 -24.42 7.13 -7.71
CA PRO A 105 -25.57 6.58 -6.99
C PRO A 105 -25.16 5.43 -6.06
N LEU A 106 -25.92 5.14 -5.00
CA LEU A 106 -25.59 4.10 -4.04
C LEU A 106 -25.40 2.72 -4.71
N SER A 107 -26.24 2.36 -5.69
CA SER A 107 -26.12 1.09 -6.43
C SER A 107 -24.74 0.91 -7.07
N TRP A 108 -24.22 1.94 -7.74
CA TRP A 108 -22.89 1.92 -8.34
C TRP A 108 -21.78 1.87 -7.30
N ARG A 109 -21.95 2.53 -6.15
CA ARG A 109 -21.00 2.40 -5.03
C ARG A 109 -20.96 0.97 -4.50
N VAL A 110 -22.13 0.34 -4.32
CA VAL A 110 -22.22 -1.07 -3.88
C VAL A 110 -21.55 -2.01 -4.89
N LEU A 111 -21.85 -1.85 -6.17
CA LEU A 111 -21.21 -2.65 -7.23
C LEU A 111 -19.69 -2.44 -7.28
N LEU A 112 -19.22 -1.21 -7.04
CA LEU A 112 -17.81 -0.90 -7.01
C LEU A 112 -17.10 -1.57 -5.82
N VAL A 113 -17.63 -1.46 -4.60
CA VAL A 113 -16.99 -1.99 -3.40
C VAL A 113 -16.98 -3.51 -3.36
N PHE A 114 -18.01 -4.17 -3.89
CA PHE A 114 -18.06 -5.63 -4.05
C PHE A 114 -17.46 -6.12 -5.38
N GLY A 115 -16.90 -5.22 -6.19
CA GLY A 115 -16.19 -5.58 -7.40
C GLY A 115 -14.83 -6.21 -7.10
N TYR A 116 -14.32 -7.01 -8.03
CA TYR A 116 -13.06 -7.77 -7.88
C TYR A 116 -11.92 -6.95 -7.27
N PHE A 117 -11.65 -5.76 -7.81
CA PHE A 117 -10.52 -4.94 -7.35
C PHE A 117 -10.69 -4.45 -5.90
N PHE A 118 -11.83 -3.87 -5.54
CA PHE A 118 -12.04 -3.35 -4.19
C PHE A 118 -12.20 -4.46 -3.15
N ALA A 119 -12.86 -5.55 -3.52
CA ALA A 119 -13.14 -6.65 -2.63
C ALA A 119 -11.91 -7.56 -2.43
N PHE A 120 -11.11 -7.79 -3.46
CA PHE A 120 -10.00 -8.74 -3.42
C PHE A 120 -8.64 -8.06 -3.45
N GLU A 121 -8.25 -7.45 -4.59
CA GLU A 121 -6.91 -6.87 -4.80
C GLU A 121 -6.53 -5.76 -3.79
N TYR A 122 -7.51 -4.94 -3.41
CA TYR A 122 -7.30 -3.80 -2.52
C TYR A 122 -7.74 -4.03 -1.08
N ALA A 123 -8.26 -5.22 -0.75
CA ALA A 123 -8.73 -5.53 0.59
C ALA A 123 -8.17 -6.84 1.15
N VAL A 124 -8.34 -7.95 0.45
CA VAL A 124 -7.90 -9.28 0.92
C VAL A 124 -6.39 -9.45 0.79
N ILE A 125 -5.83 -9.05 -0.36
CA ILE A 125 -4.39 -9.16 -0.63
C ILE A 125 -3.65 -7.99 0.04
N SER A 126 -2.79 -8.28 1.01
CA SER A 126 -2.11 -7.31 1.89
C SER A 126 -0.90 -6.66 1.24
N ARG A 127 -1.16 -5.81 0.25
CA ARG A 127 -0.15 -5.19 -0.61
C ARG A 127 -0.15 -3.67 -0.52
N ASN A 128 0.87 -3.07 -1.11
CA ASN A 128 1.05 -1.62 -1.17
C ASN A 128 -0.04 -0.87 -1.99
N TYR A 129 -0.89 -1.57 -2.74
CA TYR A 129 -2.01 -0.97 -3.46
C TYR A 129 -3.10 -0.42 -2.53
N GLY A 130 -3.43 -1.12 -1.43
CA GLY A 130 -4.46 -0.72 -0.47
C GLY A 130 -4.23 0.67 0.14
N PRO A 131 -3.07 0.93 0.81
CA PRO A 131 -2.78 2.26 1.34
C PRO A 131 -2.69 3.34 0.27
N THR A 132 -2.24 3.00 -0.95
CA THR A 132 -2.21 3.94 -2.08
C THR A 132 -3.60 4.33 -2.52
N LEU A 133 -4.54 3.38 -2.59
CA LEU A 133 -5.95 3.65 -2.90
C LEU A 133 -6.58 4.52 -1.83
N LEU A 134 -6.35 4.24 -0.55
CA LEU A 134 -6.83 5.08 0.55
C LEU A 134 -6.32 6.52 0.40
N ALA A 135 -5.03 6.69 0.12
CA ALA A 135 -4.42 7.98 -0.10
C ALA A 135 -5.05 8.74 -1.29
N LEU A 136 -5.33 8.05 -2.41
CA LEU A 136 -6.04 8.63 -3.55
C LEU A 136 -7.45 9.12 -3.16
N LEU A 137 -8.21 8.31 -2.42
CA LEU A 137 -9.56 8.67 -1.98
C LEU A 137 -9.53 9.85 -0.99
N CYS A 138 -8.57 9.87 -0.06
CA CYS A 138 -8.33 11.02 0.81
C CYS A 138 -7.99 12.28 0.00
N ALA A 139 -7.10 12.18 -1.00
CA ALA A 139 -6.72 13.31 -1.85
C ALA A 139 -7.93 13.90 -2.56
N THR A 140 -8.80 13.07 -3.15
CA THR A 140 -10.03 13.55 -3.80
C THR A 140 -11.00 14.22 -2.83
N SER A 141 -11.18 13.67 -1.63
CA SER A 141 -12.05 14.24 -0.60
C SER A 141 -11.52 15.59 -0.10
N CYS A 142 -10.23 15.67 0.22
CA CYS A 142 -9.60 16.92 0.66
C CYS A 142 -9.64 18.00 -0.43
N TYR A 143 -9.35 17.63 -1.68
CA TYR A 143 -9.39 18.56 -2.81
C TYR A 143 -10.80 19.12 -3.04
N ARG A 144 -11.82 18.26 -3.00
CA ARG A 144 -13.24 18.65 -3.11
C ARG A 144 -13.66 19.63 -2.01
N ASN A 145 -13.20 19.41 -0.79
CA ASN A 145 -13.50 20.26 0.37
C ASN A 145 -12.62 21.50 0.47
N ARG A 146 -11.82 21.81 -0.56
CA ARG A 146 -10.86 22.92 -0.59
C ARG A 146 -9.81 22.85 0.54
N ASN A 147 -9.63 21.69 1.17
CA ASN A 147 -8.55 21.43 2.11
C ASN A 147 -7.28 21.06 1.34
N TYR A 148 -6.59 22.10 0.89
CA TYR A 148 -5.47 21.96 -0.03
C TYR A 148 -4.22 21.34 0.60
N TRP A 149 -3.95 21.63 1.87
CA TRP A 149 -2.87 20.97 2.62
C TRP A 149 -3.18 19.50 2.87
N GLY A 150 -4.43 19.16 3.19
CA GLY A 150 -4.86 17.76 3.30
C GLY A 150 -4.71 16.99 1.98
N TRP A 151 -5.00 17.64 0.84
CA TRP A 151 -4.76 17.07 -0.47
C TRP A 151 -3.28 16.79 -0.71
N ALA A 152 -2.40 17.77 -0.42
CA ALA A 152 -0.97 17.58 -0.61
C ALA A 152 -0.42 16.45 0.28
N VAL A 153 -0.81 16.39 1.55
CA VAL A 153 -0.46 15.29 2.46
C VAL A 153 -0.92 13.95 1.89
N ALA A 154 -2.17 13.85 1.43
CA ALA A 154 -2.66 12.62 0.81
C ALA A 154 -1.89 12.25 -0.47
N CYS A 155 -1.52 13.22 -1.32
CA CYS A 155 -0.67 12.98 -2.49
C CYS A 155 0.76 12.54 -2.14
N LEU A 156 1.32 13.04 -1.03
CA LEU A 156 2.62 12.59 -0.51
C LEU A 156 2.56 11.10 -0.11
N PHE A 157 1.53 10.70 0.63
CA PHE A 157 1.29 9.30 0.97
C PHE A 157 1.04 8.43 -0.28
N MET A 158 0.28 8.94 -1.25
CA MET A 158 0.01 8.25 -2.51
C MET A 158 1.30 8.00 -3.30
N ALA A 159 2.18 9.01 -3.41
CA ALA A 159 3.49 8.87 -4.05
C ALA A 159 4.42 7.90 -3.30
N ALA A 160 4.36 7.90 -1.96
CA ALA A 160 5.13 7.00 -1.12
C ALA A 160 4.61 5.55 -1.09
N GLY A 161 3.43 5.28 -1.65
CA GLY A 161 2.77 3.96 -1.62
C GLY A 161 3.09 3.06 -2.81
N HIS A 162 3.01 3.58 -4.04
CA HIS A 162 3.11 2.77 -5.25
C HIS A 162 3.64 3.57 -6.44
N LEU A 163 4.27 2.91 -7.44
CA LEU A 163 4.79 3.54 -8.65
C LEU A 163 3.72 4.34 -9.42
N TRP A 164 2.54 3.74 -9.63
CA TRP A 164 1.40 4.46 -10.19
C TRP A 164 0.91 5.62 -9.32
N GLY A 165 1.07 5.52 -8.00
CA GLY A 165 0.78 6.61 -7.07
C GLY A 165 1.71 7.80 -7.28
N ILE A 166 2.99 7.57 -7.56
CA ILE A 166 3.95 8.63 -7.96
C ILE A 166 3.44 9.34 -9.22
N VAL A 167 3.08 8.57 -10.26
CA VAL A 167 2.61 9.12 -11.54
C VAL A 167 1.36 9.97 -11.32
N PHE A 168 0.35 9.45 -10.62
CA PHE A 168 -0.88 10.18 -10.36
C PHE A 168 -0.66 11.43 -9.51
N ALA A 169 0.21 11.36 -8.48
CA ALA A 169 0.54 12.51 -7.65
C ALA A 169 1.24 13.60 -8.47
N ALA A 170 2.20 13.22 -9.32
CA ALA A 170 2.96 14.16 -10.15
C ALA A 170 2.07 14.83 -11.21
N VAL A 171 1.24 14.05 -11.91
CA VAL A 171 0.30 14.59 -12.91
C VAL A 171 -0.68 15.55 -12.25
N TRP A 172 -1.27 15.17 -11.11
CA TRP A 172 -2.22 16.03 -10.42
C TRP A 172 -1.55 17.31 -9.90
N ALA A 173 -0.37 17.22 -9.29
CA ALA A 173 0.37 18.40 -8.84
C ALA A 173 0.75 19.34 -9.98
N THR A 174 1.13 18.81 -11.14
CA THR A 174 1.43 19.62 -12.33
C THR A 174 0.20 20.36 -12.85
N MET A 175 -0.94 19.66 -12.94
CA MET A 175 -2.21 20.27 -13.29
C MET A 175 -2.60 21.36 -12.30
N ASP A 176 -2.38 21.12 -11.01
CA ASP A 176 -2.71 22.12 -9.99
C ASP A 176 -1.81 23.36 -10.07
N ILE A 177 -0.50 23.23 -10.35
CA ILE A 177 0.38 24.39 -10.60
C ILE A 177 -0.14 25.25 -11.76
N TYR A 178 -0.55 24.60 -12.86
CA TYR A 178 -1.13 25.29 -14.02
C TYR A 178 -2.39 26.10 -13.63
N HIS A 179 -3.26 25.53 -12.80
CA HIS A 179 -4.47 26.21 -12.30
C HIS A 179 -4.20 27.22 -11.18
N ALA A 180 -3.18 27.01 -10.34
CA ALA A 180 -2.83 27.88 -9.22
C ALA A 180 -2.30 29.23 -9.71
N GLY A 181 -1.55 29.24 -10.82
CA GLY A 181 -1.14 30.47 -11.50
C GLY A 181 -2.32 31.33 -11.94
N LEU A 182 -3.43 30.71 -12.33
CA LEU A 182 -4.67 31.40 -12.70
C LEU A 182 -5.48 31.90 -11.50
N GLN A 183 -5.35 31.25 -10.34
CA GLN A 183 -6.18 31.47 -9.16
C GLN A 183 -5.46 32.14 -7.96
N ARG A 184 -4.20 32.57 -8.13
CA ARG A 184 -3.34 33.16 -7.08
C ARG A 184 -3.25 32.30 -5.79
N ARG A 185 -3.25 30.97 -5.94
CA ARG A 185 -3.07 30.04 -4.80
C ARG A 185 -1.59 29.81 -4.52
N SER A 186 -1.26 29.39 -3.29
CA SER A 186 0.12 29.03 -2.92
C SER A 186 0.62 27.86 -3.75
N LEU A 187 1.83 28.00 -4.30
CA LEU A 187 2.52 26.96 -5.06
C LEU A 187 3.31 25.98 -4.18
N LEU A 188 3.36 26.19 -2.86
CA LEU A 188 4.12 25.32 -1.96
C LEU A 188 3.59 23.87 -1.93
N PRO A 189 2.28 23.61 -1.76
CA PRO A 189 1.77 22.24 -1.67
C PRO A 189 2.02 21.37 -2.92
N PRO A 190 1.77 21.83 -4.16
CA PRO A 190 1.99 21.02 -5.34
C PRO A 190 3.49 20.87 -5.66
N VAL A 191 4.32 21.88 -5.35
CA VAL A 191 5.78 21.76 -5.43
C VAL A 191 6.30 20.72 -4.44
N ALA A 192 5.78 20.67 -3.21
CA ALA A 192 6.14 19.64 -2.24
C ALA A 192 5.74 18.22 -2.71
N VAL A 193 4.58 18.08 -3.36
CA VAL A 193 4.16 16.81 -3.98
C VAL A 193 5.12 16.40 -5.10
N LEU A 194 5.51 17.32 -5.99
CA LEU A 194 6.46 17.04 -7.06
C LEU A 194 7.86 16.68 -6.54
N ALA A 195 8.36 17.40 -5.54
CA ALA A 195 9.65 17.11 -4.92
C ALA A 195 9.65 15.70 -4.32
N THR A 196 8.56 15.32 -3.65
CA THR A 196 8.42 13.98 -3.07
C THR A 196 8.25 12.91 -4.14
N ALA A 197 7.48 13.17 -5.19
CA ALA A 197 7.39 12.25 -6.32
C ALA A 197 8.77 12.00 -6.95
N GLY A 198 9.57 13.05 -7.16
CA GLY A 198 10.95 12.93 -7.64
C GLY A 198 11.85 12.13 -6.69
N LEU A 199 11.74 12.36 -5.38
CA LEU A 199 12.46 11.59 -4.37
C LEU A 199 12.06 10.10 -4.38
N MET A 200 10.76 9.80 -4.54
CA MET A 200 10.28 8.43 -4.62
C MET A 200 10.73 7.73 -5.90
N VAL A 201 10.76 8.43 -7.05
CA VAL A 201 11.35 7.91 -8.29
C VAL A 201 12.82 7.56 -8.07
N TRP A 202 13.60 8.50 -7.54
CA TRP A 202 15.03 8.27 -7.26
C TRP A 202 15.24 7.06 -6.36
N ARG A 203 14.38 6.89 -5.35
CA ARG A 203 14.46 5.77 -4.40
C ARG A 203 14.06 4.42 -5.00
N CYS A 204 13.21 4.40 -6.02
CA CYS A 204 12.80 3.19 -6.74
C CYS A 204 13.82 2.76 -7.81
N ILE A 205 14.75 3.62 -8.21
CA ILE A 205 15.83 3.25 -9.13
C ILE A 205 16.78 2.32 -8.37
N PRO A 206 17.02 1.08 -8.85
CA PRO A 206 18.01 0.19 -8.24
C PRO A 206 19.35 0.91 -8.18
N GLY A 207 20.01 0.86 -7.03
CA GLY A 207 21.39 1.35 -6.95
C GLY A 207 22.23 0.57 -7.96
N THR A 208 23.16 1.23 -8.65
CA THR A 208 24.18 0.52 -9.41
C THR A 208 24.78 -0.52 -8.49
N MET A 209 24.58 -1.81 -8.80
CA MET A 209 25.27 -2.87 -8.09
C MET A 209 26.75 -2.49 -8.15
N GLY A 210 27.36 -2.26 -6.98
CA GLY A 210 28.77 -2.53 -6.89
C GLY A 210 28.97 -3.92 -7.48
N THR A 211 30.03 -4.09 -8.25
CA THR A 211 30.47 -5.28 -8.97
C THR A 211 30.52 -6.59 -8.14
N THR A 212 30.02 -6.59 -6.90
CA THR A 212 30.00 -7.69 -5.93
C THR A 212 28.79 -8.63 -6.07
N GLY A 213 27.72 -8.25 -6.80
CA GLY A 213 26.55 -9.13 -7.01
C GLY A 213 26.83 -10.32 -7.94
N ILE A 214 27.74 -10.15 -8.90
CA ILE A 214 28.20 -11.23 -9.78
C ILE A 214 29.22 -12.14 -9.07
N GLU A 215 29.91 -11.65 -8.03
CA GLU A 215 30.83 -12.46 -7.23
C GLU A 215 30.11 -13.42 -6.27
N LEU A 216 28.90 -13.10 -5.82
CA LEU A 216 28.08 -14.00 -4.98
C LEU A 216 27.52 -15.22 -5.73
N PHE A 217 27.37 -15.13 -7.06
CA PHE A 217 27.09 -16.28 -7.92
C PHE A 217 28.35 -16.92 -8.53
N GLY A 218 29.53 -16.32 -8.26
CA GLY A 218 30.83 -16.74 -8.79
C GLY A 218 31.74 -17.46 -7.80
N SER A 219 31.41 -17.50 -6.49
CA SER A 219 32.15 -18.34 -5.55
C SER A 219 31.67 -19.79 -5.66
N PRO A 220 32.50 -20.76 -6.11
CA PRO A 220 32.13 -22.16 -6.04
C PRO A 220 31.98 -22.50 -4.57
N VAL A 221 30.78 -22.89 -4.14
CA VAL A 221 30.49 -23.33 -2.77
C VAL A 221 31.49 -24.41 -2.36
N PRO A 222 32.51 -24.13 -1.52
CA PRO A 222 33.32 -25.19 -0.96
C PRO A 222 32.60 -25.61 0.32
N ASN A 223 32.21 -26.88 0.39
CA ASN A 223 31.93 -27.61 1.63
C ASN A 223 30.49 -27.69 2.18
N MET A 224 29.45 -27.57 1.35
CA MET A 224 28.12 -28.09 1.76
C MET A 224 27.95 -29.57 1.41
N LEU A 225 28.48 -30.02 0.26
CA LEU A 225 28.48 -31.44 -0.14
C LEU A 225 29.46 -32.31 0.69
N ALA A 226 30.53 -31.73 1.24
CA ALA A 226 31.44 -32.44 2.14
C ALA A 226 30.81 -32.79 3.51
N ARG A 227 29.79 -32.04 3.95
CA ARG A 227 29.03 -32.32 5.19
C ARG A 227 27.87 -33.29 5.00
N MET A 228 27.45 -33.56 3.76
CA MET A 228 26.43 -34.58 3.46
C MET A 228 27.02 -35.99 3.23
N GLY A 229 28.33 -36.10 2.99
CA GLY A 229 29.02 -37.39 2.80
C GLY A 229 29.30 -38.20 4.07
N THR A 230 29.00 -37.68 5.26
CA THR A 230 29.35 -38.35 6.54
C THR A 230 28.17 -39.07 7.21
N ILE A 231 26.95 -38.98 6.67
CA ILE A 231 25.76 -39.63 7.26
C ILE A 231 25.48 -41.01 6.61
N THR A 232 26.09 -41.33 5.47
CA THR A 232 25.80 -42.59 4.75
C THR A 232 26.63 -43.80 5.19
N HIS A 233 27.53 -43.67 6.18
CA HIS A 233 28.40 -44.77 6.63
C HIS A 233 28.09 -45.35 8.03
N MET A 234 27.03 -44.90 8.72
CA MET A 234 26.56 -45.49 9.99
C MET A 234 25.23 -46.26 9.87
N ALA A 235 24.96 -46.87 8.69
CA ALA A 235 23.79 -47.72 8.46
C ALA A 235 24.13 -49.04 7.74
N MET A 236 25.35 -49.54 7.89
CA MET A 236 25.72 -50.92 7.56
C MET A 236 26.74 -51.46 8.57
N LEU A 237 26.24 -51.83 9.75
CA LEU A 237 26.65 -52.93 10.64
C LEU A 237 25.47 -53.17 11.58
#